data_AF-A0A7L0JLM0-F1
#
_entry.id   AF-A0A7L0JLM0-F1
#
_cell.length_a   1.000
_cell.length_b   1.000
_cell.length_c   1.000
_cell.angle_alpha   90.00
_cell.angle_beta   90.00
_cell.angle_gamma   90.00
#
_symmetry.space_group_name_H-M   'P 1'
#
loop_
_entity.id
_entity.type
_entity.pdbx_description
1 polymer ?
#
loop_
_entity_poly.entity_id
_entity_poly.type
_entity_poly.pdbx_seq_one_letter_code
_entity_poly.pdbx_strand_id
1 'polypeptide(L)'
;TEEMKAEKEPKLEPRTNGRREDKAEKPRFMFNIADGGFTGEQGPDAWVPWLGGAHRVPTHLTPPPTELHTLWQNEERAAVSSGKLNEIWHRRHDYWLLAGIVLHGYARWTDIQNDGAFGVINEPFKGEASKGNFLEMKNKFLARRFKLLEQALVIEEQLRRAAYLNMTQDPSHPAMALNTRFAEVECLAESHQHLSKESLAGNKPANAVLHKVLNQLEELLSDMKADVTRLPATLSRIPPIAARLQMSERSILSRLASKG
;
A
#
# COMPACT_ATOMS: atom_id res chain seq x y z
N THR A 1 -67.18 -25.96 39.21
CA THR A 1 -66.00 -25.13 39.49
C THR A 1 -65.00 -25.42 38.37
N GLU A 2 -65.25 -24.82 37.20
CA GLU A 2 -64.70 -23.53 36.73
C GLU A 2 -63.33 -23.77 36.08
N GLU A 3 -62.99 -23.32 34.87
CA GLU A 3 -63.63 -22.50 33.85
C GLU A 3 -62.80 -22.67 32.56
N MET A 4 -63.46 -22.61 31.39
CA MET A 4 -62.80 -22.44 30.09
C MET A 4 -62.12 -21.07 30.03
N LYS A 5 -60.89 -20.97 29.50
CA LYS A 5 -60.40 -19.69 28.97
C LYS A 5 -59.57 -19.87 27.70
N ALA A 6 -60.13 -19.25 26.66
CA ALA A 6 -59.73 -19.19 25.27
C ALA A 6 -58.25 -18.88 25.01
N GLU A 7 -57.74 -19.62 24.03
CA GLU A 7 -56.54 -19.35 23.25
C GLU A 7 -56.68 -17.98 22.54
N LYS A 8 -55.70 -17.09 22.72
CA LYS A 8 -55.63 -15.78 22.05
C LYS A 8 -54.37 -15.74 21.19
N GLU A 9 -54.54 -15.88 19.87
CA GLU A 9 -53.54 -15.48 18.88
C GLU A 9 -53.26 -13.97 18.99
N PRO A 10 -52.00 -13.51 18.96
CA PRO A 10 -51.70 -12.10 18.80
C PRO A 10 -51.79 -11.72 17.31
N LYS A 11 -52.80 -10.90 17.01
CA LYS A 11 -53.04 -10.23 15.72
C LYS A 11 -51.85 -9.37 15.28
N LEU A 12 -51.55 -9.45 13.98
CA LEU A 12 -50.66 -8.58 13.23
C LEU A 12 -51.11 -7.11 13.31
N GLU A 13 -50.24 -6.23 13.81
CA GLU A 13 -50.39 -4.78 13.66
C GLU A 13 -49.73 -4.29 12.36
N PRO A 14 -50.31 -3.28 11.68
CA PRO A 14 -49.79 -2.78 10.41
C PRO A 14 -48.56 -1.91 10.65
N ARG A 15 -47.40 -2.33 10.14
CA ARG A 15 -46.20 -1.49 10.11
C ARG A 15 -46.44 -0.28 9.21
N THR A 16 -46.44 0.89 9.81
CA THR A 16 -46.45 2.19 9.16
C THR A 16 -45.21 2.34 8.26
N ASN A 17 -45.46 2.79 7.03
CA ASN A 17 -44.45 2.98 5.99
C ASN A 17 -43.64 4.26 6.31
N GLY A 18 -42.68 4.15 7.23
CA GLY A 18 -41.73 5.20 7.55
C GLY A 18 -40.55 5.16 6.57
N ARG A 19 -40.60 6.05 5.56
CA ARG A 19 -39.50 6.36 4.64
C ARG A 19 -38.23 6.65 5.46
N ARG A 20 -37.31 5.68 5.56
CA ARG A 20 -35.97 5.93 6.09
C ARG A 20 -35.29 6.87 5.12
N GLU A 21 -35.01 8.08 5.57
CA GLU A 21 -34.02 8.92 4.91
C GLU A 21 -32.68 8.17 4.98
N ASP A 22 -32.22 7.65 3.85
CA ASP A 22 -30.86 7.17 3.67
C ASP A 22 -29.91 8.38 3.79
N LYS A 23 -29.60 8.78 5.03
CA LYS A 23 -28.37 9.52 5.28
C LYS A 23 -27.24 8.58 4.92
N ALA A 24 -26.64 8.80 3.75
CA ALA A 24 -25.43 8.13 3.32
C ALA A 24 -24.38 8.25 4.45
N GLU A 25 -24.25 7.21 5.28
CA GLU A 25 -23.17 7.12 6.24
C GLU A 25 -21.87 7.12 5.42
N LYS A 26 -21.04 8.16 5.60
CA LYS A 26 -19.71 8.21 5.00
C LYS A 26 -18.99 6.90 5.34
N PRO A 27 -18.48 6.15 4.34
CA PRO A 27 -17.75 4.92 4.60
C PRO A 27 -16.54 5.24 5.47
N ARG A 28 -16.54 4.73 6.71
CA ARG A 28 -15.40 4.86 7.62
C ARG A 28 -14.34 3.86 7.19
N PHE A 29 -13.22 4.37 6.68
CA PHE A 29 -12.04 3.59 6.34
C PHE A 29 -11.38 3.06 7.61
N MET A 30 -10.94 1.80 7.58
CA MET A 30 -10.05 1.21 8.57
C MET A 30 -8.98 0.45 7.82
N PHE A 31 -7.77 1.00 7.79
CA PHE A 31 -6.60 0.24 7.37
C PHE A 31 -6.33 -0.84 8.42
N ASN A 32 -6.25 -2.11 8.01
CA ASN A 32 -5.75 -3.17 8.87
C ASN A 32 -4.22 -3.03 8.96
N ILE A 33 -3.79 -2.13 9.83
CA ILE A 33 -2.42 -2.05 10.31
C ILE A 33 -2.48 -2.63 11.71
N ALA A 34 -1.78 -3.73 11.96
CA ALA A 34 -1.78 -4.42 13.24
C ALA A 34 -1.33 -3.55 14.45
N ASP A 35 -1.05 -2.23 14.29
CA ASP A 35 -0.65 -1.34 15.39
C ASP A 35 -0.99 0.16 15.18
N GLY A 36 -2.18 0.50 14.68
CA GLY A 36 -2.70 1.87 14.84
C GLY A 36 -3.64 2.31 13.74
N GLY A 37 -4.95 2.17 13.98
CA GLY A 37 -5.98 2.60 13.04
C GLY A 37 -5.97 4.12 12.77
N PHE A 38 -6.33 4.48 11.55
CA PHE A 38 -6.66 5.86 11.18
C PHE A 38 -8.08 5.90 10.61
N THR A 39 -8.93 6.74 11.20
CA THR A 39 -10.21 7.19 10.64
C THR A 39 -10.09 8.68 10.38
N GLY A 40 -9.86 9.06 9.11
CA GLY A 40 -9.83 10.46 8.70
C GLY A 40 -11.23 10.96 8.36
N GLU A 41 -11.75 11.89 9.16
CA GLU A 41 -13.04 12.58 8.92
C GLU A 41 -12.89 13.89 8.12
N GLN A 42 -11.80 14.08 7.37
CA GLN A 42 -11.52 15.34 6.66
C GLN A 42 -11.55 15.17 5.15
N GLY A 43 -12.20 16.14 4.49
CA GLY A 43 -12.60 16.12 3.08
C GLY A 43 -11.45 16.22 2.06
N PRO A 44 -11.79 16.26 0.76
CA PRO A 44 -10.85 16.18 -0.36
C PRO A 44 -9.81 17.32 -0.44
N ASP A 45 -9.95 18.37 0.37
CA ASP A 45 -9.10 19.57 0.30
C ASP A 45 -7.73 19.42 0.98
N ALA A 46 -7.49 18.33 1.74
CA ALA A 46 -6.18 18.06 2.33
C ALA A 46 -5.13 17.52 1.33
N TRP A 47 -5.54 17.21 0.10
CA TRP A 47 -4.71 16.53 -0.91
C TRP A 47 -4.21 17.46 -2.03
N VAL A 48 -4.55 18.76 -1.99
CA VAL A 48 -4.18 19.75 -3.01
C VAL A 48 -2.65 19.90 -3.23
N PRO A 49 -1.76 19.67 -2.24
CA PRO A 49 -0.31 19.70 -2.49
C PRO A 49 0.21 18.61 -3.47
N TRP A 50 -0.60 17.60 -3.81
CA TRP A 50 -0.21 16.45 -4.65
C TRP A 50 0.09 16.82 -6.12
N LEU A 51 -0.30 18.01 -6.59
CA LEU A 51 -0.16 18.42 -8.00
C LEU A 51 0.82 19.58 -8.25
N GLY A 52 1.35 20.21 -7.19
CA GLY A 52 2.03 21.50 -7.29
C GLY A 52 3.45 21.50 -6.74
N GLY A 53 4.41 21.09 -7.55
CA GLY A 53 5.78 21.60 -7.46
C GLY A 53 6.71 20.85 -6.52
N ALA A 54 7.78 20.32 -7.13
CA ALA A 54 9.03 20.01 -6.46
C ALA A 54 9.57 21.27 -5.77
N HIS A 55 9.25 21.47 -4.49
CA HIS A 55 9.98 22.41 -3.65
C HIS A 55 10.36 21.77 -2.33
N ARG A 56 11.66 21.42 -2.29
CA ARG A 56 12.54 21.50 -1.14
C ARG A 56 12.35 20.41 -0.07
N VAL A 57 12.47 19.15 -0.47
CA VAL A 57 13.02 18.13 0.43
C VAL A 57 14.55 18.20 0.31
N PRO A 58 15.30 18.45 1.39
CA PRO A 58 16.76 18.36 1.38
C PRO A 58 17.21 17.00 0.84
N THR A 59 18.27 16.98 0.02
CA THR A 59 18.80 15.78 -0.66
C THR A 59 19.23 14.64 0.26
N HIS A 60 19.32 14.88 1.58
CA HIS A 60 19.62 13.85 2.59
C HIS A 60 18.37 13.13 3.13
N LEU A 61 17.17 13.50 2.66
CA LEU A 61 15.88 12.93 3.08
C LEU A 61 15.05 12.41 1.91
N THR A 62 15.60 12.30 0.69
CA THR A 62 14.87 11.61 -0.38
C THR A 62 14.77 10.14 -0.01
N PRO A 63 13.58 9.62 0.35
CA PRO A 63 13.44 8.21 0.66
C PRO A 63 13.79 7.40 -0.59
N PRO A 64 14.31 6.18 -0.44
CA PRO A 64 14.46 5.29 -1.57
C PRO A 64 13.09 5.13 -2.26
N PRO A 65 13.06 5.14 -3.61
CA PRO A 65 11.80 5.00 -4.33
C PRO A 65 11.11 3.70 -3.88
N THR A 66 9.85 3.80 -3.46
CA THR A 66 9.06 2.61 -3.14
C THR A 66 8.85 1.77 -4.42
N GLU A 67 8.48 0.49 -4.28
CA GLU A 67 8.15 -0.37 -5.44
C GLU A 67 7.16 0.32 -6.40
N LEU A 68 6.20 1.08 -5.85
CA LEU A 68 5.24 1.86 -6.63
C LEU A 68 5.91 2.94 -7.49
N HIS A 69 6.92 3.65 -6.97
CA HIS A 69 7.63 4.69 -7.73
C HIS A 69 8.41 4.08 -8.90
N THR A 70 9.08 2.95 -8.67
CA THR A 70 9.80 2.23 -9.73
C THR A 70 8.83 1.72 -10.80
N LEU A 71 7.67 1.18 -10.40
CA LEU A 71 6.61 0.76 -11.32
C LEU A 71 6.10 1.94 -12.15
N TRP A 72 5.79 3.07 -11.53
CA TRP A 72 5.35 4.28 -12.24
C TRP A 72 6.34 4.73 -13.29
N GLN A 73 7.64 4.75 -12.99
CA GLN A 73 8.65 5.15 -13.96
C GLN A 73 8.68 4.23 -15.19
N ASN A 74 8.64 2.92 -14.96
CA ASN A 74 8.68 1.94 -16.05
C ASN A 74 7.41 1.98 -16.90
N GLU A 75 6.26 2.08 -16.24
CA GLU A 75 4.94 2.13 -16.86
C GLU A 75 4.71 3.42 -17.64
N GLU A 76 5.09 4.56 -17.07
CA GLU A 76 5.00 5.85 -17.75
C GLU A 76 5.90 5.88 -18.99
N ARG A 77 7.12 5.33 -18.90
CA ARG A 77 8.00 5.19 -20.06
C ARG A 77 7.36 4.35 -21.16
N ALA A 78 6.73 3.22 -20.81
CA ALA A 78 6.04 2.35 -21.77
C ALA A 78 4.79 3.02 -22.37
N ALA A 79 4.01 3.73 -21.55
CA ALA A 79 2.81 4.47 -21.96
C ALA A 79 3.16 5.60 -22.95
N VAL A 80 4.22 6.36 -22.67
CA VAL A 80 4.69 7.45 -23.52
C VAL A 80 5.29 6.92 -24.82
N SER A 81 6.15 5.90 -24.77
CA SER A 81 6.83 5.37 -25.96
C SER A 81 5.87 4.73 -26.96
N SER A 82 4.79 4.12 -26.47
CA SER A 82 3.74 3.52 -27.31
C SER A 82 2.66 4.50 -27.77
N GLY A 83 2.61 5.71 -27.19
CA GLY A 83 1.52 6.68 -27.40
C GLY A 83 0.18 6.28 -26.78
N LYS A 84 0.14 5.19 -26.01
CA LYS A 84 -1.08 4.57 -25.47
C LYS A 84 -1.28 4.91 -23.98
N LEU A 85 -1.34 6.21 -23.68
CA LEU A 85 -1.39 6.70 -22.30
C LEU A 85 -2.57 6.17 -21.47
N ASN A 86 -3.71 5.90 -22.10
CA ASN A 86 -4.88 5.37 -21.40
C ASN A 86 -4.89 3.82 -21.37
N GLU A 87 -4.20 3.13 -22.27
CA GLU A 87 -4.24 1.66 -22.34
C GLU A 87 -3.18 1.01 -21.45
N ILE A 88 -2.16 1.77 -21.02
CA ILE A 88 -1.11 1.28 -20.12
C ILE A 88 -1.34 1.90 -18.74
N TRP A 89 -1.50 1.04 -17.73
CA TRP A 89 -1.65 1.51 -16.34
C TRP A 89 -0.40 2.26 -15.90
N HIS A 90 -0.56 3.41 -15.25
CA HIS A 90 0.52 4.26 -14.73
C HIS A 90 -0.04 5.18 -13.62
N ARG A 91 0.77 6.10 -13.08
CA ARG A 91 0.40 7.02 -11.98
C ARG A 91 -0.97 7.71 -12.07
N ARG A 92 -1.44 8.05 -13.28
CA ARG A 92 -2.78 8.65 -13.47
C ARG A 92 -3.89 7.69 -13.07
N HIS A 93 -3.76 6.42 -13.43
CA HIS A 93 -4.74 5.39 -13.09
C HIS A 93 -4.76 5.13 -11.58
N ASP A 94 -3.59 5.12 -10.95
CA ASP A 94 -3.50 4.97 -9.49
C ASP A 94 -4.13 6.15 -8.73
N TYR A 95 -3.99 7.39 -9.23
CA TYR A 95 -4.71 8.55 -8.70
C TYR A 95 -6.23 8.33 -8.72
N TRP A 96 -6.77 7.95 -9.89
CA TRP A 96 -8.21 7.74 -10.04
C TRP A 96 -8.70 6.53 -9.25
N LEU A 97 -7.89 5.47 -9.15
CA LEU A 97 -8.18 4.33 -8.27
C LEU A 97 -8.28 4.79 -6.81
N LEU A 98 -7.32 5.58 -6.33
CA LEU A 98 -7.30 6.08 -4.96
C LEU A 98 -8.50 7.00 -4.67
N ALA A 99 -8.79 7.93 -5.57
CA ALA A 99 -9.96 8.79 -5.48
C ALA A 99 -11.27 7.98 -5.47
N GLY A 100 -11.36 6.94 -6.30
CA GLY A 100 -12.52 6.07 -6.37
C GLY A 100 -12.71 5.27 -5.09
N ILE A 101 -11.61 4.79 -4.50
CA ILE A 101 -11.64 4.11 -3.21
C ILE A 101 -12.12 5.06 -2.13
N VAL A 102 -11.63 6.31 -2.08
CA VAL A 102 -12.07 7.33 -1.11
C VAL A 102 -13.56 7.62 -1.25
N LEU A 103 -14.08 7.70 -2.47
CA LEU A 103 -15.48 8.04 -2.72
C LEU A 103 -16.43 6.87 -2.46
N HIS A 104 -16.14 5.69 -3.01
CA HIS A 104 -17.06 4.54 -3.00
C HIS A 104 -16.80 3.56 -1.86
N GLY A 105 -15.58 3.55 -1.32
CA GLY A 105 -15.16 2.66 -0.24
C GLY A 105 -14.18 1.58 -0.68
N TYR A 106 -13.50 0.99 0.31
CA TYR A 106 -12.53 -0.07 0.12
C TYR A 106 -13.16 -1.32 -0.50
N ALA A 107 -12.46 -1.95 -1.45
CA ALA A 107 -12.88 -3.15 -2.15
C ALA A 107 -14.21 -3.06 -2.92
N ARG A 108 -14.78 -1.87 -3.09
CA ARG A 108 -15.99 -1.62 -3.91
C ARG A 108 -15.63 -1.48 -5.39
N TRP A 109 -14.85 -2.44 -5.93
CA TRP A 109 -14.32 -2.38 -7.29
C TRP A 109 -15.40 -2.20 -8.34
N THR A 110 -16.50 -2.93 -8.21
CA THR A 110 -17.62 -2.87 -9.14
C THR A 110 -18.24 -1.48 -9.19
N ASP A 111 -18.41 -0.82 -8.05
CA ASP A 111 -18.99 0.53 -8.02
C ASP A 111 -18.08 1.54 -8.68
N ILE A 112 -16.78 1.51 -8.34
CA ILE A 112 -15.79 2.42 -8.92
C ILE A 112 -15.71 2.19 -10.43
N GLN A 113 -15.74 0.94 -10.89
CA GLN A 113 -15.68 0.61 -12.32
C GLN A 113 -16.93 1.03 -13.09
N ASN A 114 -18.09 1.04 -12.44
CA ASN A 114 -19.36 1.43 -13.06
C ASN A 114 -19.60 2.95 -13.01
N ASP A 115 -18.84 3.69 -12.20
CA ASP A 115 -18.90 5.14 -12.17
C ASP A 115 -18.17 5.75 -13.38
N GLY A 116 -18.91 6.50 -14.20
CA GLY A 116 -18.39 7.13 -15.41
C GLY A 116 -17.26 8.12 -15.15
N ALA A 117 -17.21 8.78 -13.98
CA ALA A 117 -16.11 9.67 -13.61
C ALA A 117 -14.78 8.93 -13.46
N PHE A 118 -14.82 7.63 -13.13
CA PHE A 118 -13.65 6.78 -12.94
C PHE A 118 -13.35 5.90 -14.15
N GLY A 119 -13.98 6.14 -15.30
CA GLY A 119 -13.86 5.31 -16.50
C GLY A 119 -12.42 5.01 -16.95
N VAL A 120 -11.47 5.90 -16.64
CA VAL A 120 -10.04 5.71 -16.93
C VAL A 120 -9.47 4.41 -16.33
N ILE A 121 -9.97 3.94 -15.18
CA ILE A 121 -9.47 2.69 -14.56
C ILE A 121 -9.83 1.44 -15.38
N ASN A 122 -10.78 1.56 -16.32
CA ASN A 122 -11.22 0.48 -17.19
C ASN A 122 -10.40 0.43 -18.48
N GLU A 123 -9.75 1.53 -18.87
CA GLU A 123 -9.07 1.67 -20.17
C GLU A 123 -7.99 0.61 -20.40
N PRO A 124 -7.11 0.27 -19.43
CA PRO A 124 -6.08 -0.76 -19.64
C PRO A 124 -6.62 -2.18 -19.86
N PHE A 125 -7.90 -2.40 -19.58
CA PHE A 125 -8.53 -3.72 -19.64
C PHE A 125 -9.43 -3.92 -20.86
N LYS A 126 -9.69 -2.87 -21.66
CA LYS A 126 -10.65 -2.94 -22.78
C LYS A 126 -10.34 -4.05 -23.79
N GLY A 127 -9.07 -4.30 -24.08
CA GLY A 127 -8.63 -5.35 -25.01
C GLY A 127 -8.84 -6.78 -24.51
N GLU A 128 -9.13 -6.98 -23.23
CA GLU A 128 -9.24 -8.31 -22.61
C GLU A 128 -10.68 -8.70 -22.23
N ALA A 129 -11.66 -7.85 -22.53
CA ALA A 129 -13.04 -8.01 -22.08
C ALA A 129 -13.73 -9.31 -22.54
N SER A 130 -13.24 -9.93 -23.63
CA SER A 130 -13.78 -11.19 -24.17
C SER A 130 -13.31 -12.45 -23.42
N LYS A 131 -12.38 -12.33 -22.47
CA LYS A 131 -11.86 -13.48 -21.71
C LYS A 131 -12.85 -13.89 -20.62
N GLY A 132 -13.14 -15.20 -20.49
CA GLY A 132 -14.10 -15.72 -19.52
C GLY A 132 -13.78 -15.42 -18.04
N ASN A 133 -12.51 -15.16 -17.71
CA ASN A 133 -12.02 -14.80 -16.37
C ASN A 133 -11.67 -13.30 -16.24
N PHE A 134 -12.15 -12.46 -17.15
CA PHE A 134 -11.79 -11.04 -17.24
C PHE A 134 -11.98 -10.26 -15.93
N LEU A 135 -13.15 -10.40 -15.30
CA LEU A 135 -13.49 -9.65 -14.09
C LEU A 135 -12.59 -10.04 -12.91
N GLU A 136 -12.25 -11.32 -12.78
CA GLU A 136 -11.35 -11.81 -11.74
C GLU A 136 -9.93 -11.26 -11.92
N MET A 137 -9.38 -11.32 -13.14
CA MET A 137 -8.05 -10.78 -13.45
C MET A 137 -7.97 -9.28 -13.16
N LYS A 138 -9.00 -8.53 -13.58
CA LYS A 138 -9.10 -7.08 -13.34
C LYS A 138 -9.16 -6.77 -11.84
N ASN A 139 -10.03 -7.45 -11.09
CA ASN A 139 -10.16 -7.21 -9.65
C ASN A 139 -8.89 -7.61 -8.88
N LYS A 140 -8.21 -8.69 -9.28
CA LYS A 140 -6.92 -9.09 -8.72
C LYS A 140 -5.84 -8.04 -8.98
N PHE A 141 -5.81 -7.47 -10.18
CA PHE A 141 -4.90 -6.39 -10.51
C PHE A 141 -5.16 -5.14 -9.67
N LEU A 142 -6.41 -4.69 -9.56
CA LEU A 142 -6.78 -3.53 -8.75
C LEU A 142 -6.44 -3.73 -7.28
N ALA A 143 -6.69 -4.93 -6.74
CA ALA A 143 -6.30 -5.27 -5.38
C ALA A 143 -4.78 -5.17 -5.17
N ARG A 144 -3.98 -5.65 -6.13
CA ARG A 144 -2.52 -5.51 -6.09
C ARG A 144 -2.09 -4.04 -6.15
N ARG A 145 -2.67 -3.23 -7.05
CA ARG A 145 -2.37 -1.80 -7.15
C ARG A 145 -2.70 -1.05 -5.87
N PHE A 146 -3.85 -1.34 -5.28
CA PHE A 146 -4.21 -0.76 -4.00
C PHE A 146 -3.20 -1.11 -2.91
N LYS A 147 -2.71 -2.36 -2.84
CA LYS A 147 -1.71 -2.74 -1.84
C LYS A 147 -0.42 -1.94 -1.96
N LEU A 148 0.03 -1.64 -3.18
CA LEU A 148 1.18 -0.77 -3.42
C LEU A 148 0.91 0.67 -2.98
N LEU A 149 -0.29 1.19 -3.27
CA LEU A 149 -0.72 2.52 -2.84
C LEU A 149 -0.82 2.64 -1.32
N GLU A 150 -1.43 1.64 -0.66
CA GLU A 150 -1.52 1.54 0.80
C GLU A 150 -0.12 1.57 1.43
N GLN A 151 0.82 0.77 0.92
CA GLN A 151 2.20 0.79 1.40
C GLN A 151 2.87 2.16 1.22
N ALA A 152 2.71 2.78 0.04
CA ALA A 152 3.28 4.10 -0.22
C ALA A 152 2.73 5.17 0.73
N LEU A 153 1.41 5.19 0.96
CA LEU A 153 0.76 6.12 1.89
C LEU A 153 1.22 5.91 3.33
N VAL A 154 1.37 4.66 3.77
CA VAL A 154 1.86 4.35 5.11
C VAL A 154 3.28 4.88 5.29
N ILE A 155 4.17 4.67 4.31
CA ILE A 155 5.55 5.18 4.34
C ILE A 155 5.56 6.71 4.37
N GLU A 156 4.79 7.35 3.50
CA GLU A 156 4.71 8.82 3.43
C GLU A 156 4.22 9.44 4.74
N GLU A 157 3.21 8.84 5.36
CA GLU A 157 2.72 9.23 6.68
C GLU A 157 3.81 9.07 7.76
N GLN A 158 4.57 7.97 7.74
CA GLN A 158 5.67 7.78 8.70
C GLN A 158 6.76 8.83 8.52
N LEU A 159 7.12 9.16 7.27
CA LEU A 159 8.09 10.21 6.97
C LEU A 159 7.59 11.58 7.43
N ARG A 160 6.31 11.90 7.20
CA ARG A 160 5.71 13.15 7.67
C ARG A 160 5.73 13.26 9.20
N ARG A 161 5.40 12.19 9.91
CA ARG A 161 5.46 12.12 11.38
C ARG A 161 6.89 12.26 11.90
N ALA A 162 7.84 11.57 11.28
CA ALA A 162 9.24 11.66 11.64
C ALA A 162 9.76 13.10 11.48
N ALA A 163 9.41 13.77 10.37
CA ALA A 163 9.74 15.17 10.16
C ALA A 163 9.07 16.09 11.20
N TYR A 164 7.78 15.89 11.48
CA TYR A 164 7.04 16.68 12.47
C TYR A 164 7.64 16.55 13.88
N LEU A 165 8.10 15.35 14.24
CA LEU A 165 8.73 15.06 15.53
C LEU A 165 10.25 15.36 15.56
N ASN A 166 10.81 15.89 14.47
CA ASN A 166 12.26 16.08 14.30
C ASN A 166 13.08 14.81 14.65
N MET A 167 12.57 13.65 14.26
CA MET A 167 13.24 12.38 14.49
C MET A 167 14.52 12.32 13.65
N THR A 168 15.64 12.09 14.31
CA THR A 168 16.93 11.85 13.65
C THR A 168 17.13 10.35 13.45
N GLN A 169 17.76 9.97 12.35
CA GLN A 169 18.19 8.59 12.16
C GLN A 169 19.31 8.26 13.15
N ASP A 170 19.25 7.06 13.72
CA ASP A 170 20.31 6.51 14.56
C ASP A 170 21.28 5.72 13.68
N PRO A 171 22.53 6.18 13.48
CA PRO A 171 23.50 5.47 12.65
C PRO A 171 23.84 4.07 13.15
N SER A 172 23.65 3.80 14.45
CA SER A 172 23.88 2.50 15.06
C SER A 172 22.69 1.55 14.95
N HIS A 173 21.58 2.00 14.35
CA HIS A 173 20.39 1.18 14.20
C HIS A 173 20.66 -0.03 13.29
N PRO A 174 20.19 -1.24 13.63
CA PRO A 174 20.39 -2.45 12.81
C PRO A 174 19.93 -2.31 11.35
N ALA A 175 18.89 -1.49 11.09
CA ALA A 175 18.45 -1.20 9.72
C ALA A 175 19.46 -0.39 8.89
N MET A 176 20.34 0.38 9.52
CA MET A 176 21.41 1.11 8.83
C MET A 176 22.50 0.17 8.32
N ALA A 177 22.79 -0.91 9.07
CA ALA A 177 23.69 -1.96 8.60
C ALA A 177 23.14 -2.64 7.36
N LEU A 178 21.85 -3.02 7.37
CA LEU A 178 21.19 -3.59 6.18
C LEU A 178 21.24 -2.64 4.97
N ASN A 179 20.95 -1.36 5.18
CA ASN A 179 20.99 -0.35 4.12
C ASN A 179 22.41 -0.17 3.53
N THR A 180 23.43 -0.22 4.38
CA THR A 180 24.84 -0.13 3.94
C THR A 180 25.21 -1.34 3.09
N ARG A 181 24.89 -2.55 3.55
CA ARG A 181 25.13 -3.79 2.78
C ARG A 181 24.37 -3.80 1.45
N PHE A 182 23.15 -3.29 1.42
CA PHE A 182 22.38 -3.15 0.19
C PHE A 182 23.13 -2.25 -0.83
N ALA A 183 23.61 -1.08 -0.39
CA ALA A 183 24.40 -0.19 -1.24
C ALA A 183 25.73 -0.83 -1.71
N GLU A 184 26.38 -1.63 -0.85
CA GLU A 184 27.57 -2.40 -1.23
C GLU A 184 27.26 -3.44 -2.31
N VAL A 185 26.14 -4.17 -2.20
CA VAL A 185 25.69 -5.13 -3.21
C VAL A 185 25.43 -4.43 -4.56
N GLU A 186 24.72 -3.31 -4.56
CA GLU A 186 24.46 -2.53 -5.79
C GLU A 186 25.78 -2.06 -6.43
N CYS A 187 26.66 -1.45 -5.64
CA CYS A 187 27.96 -0.97 -6.10
C CYS A 187 28.82 -2.09 -6.69
N LEU A 188 28.92 -3.23 -5.98
CA LEU A 188 29.70 -4.39 -6.41
C LEU A 188 29.14 -4.98 -7.70
N ALA A 189 27.82 -5.09 -7.83
CA ALA A 189 27.17 -5.59 -9.04
C ALA A 189 27.35 -4.64 -10.24
N GLU A 190 27.16 -3.34 -10.05
CA GLU A 190 27.26 -2.34 -11.11
C GLU A 190 28.70 -2.16 -11.62
N SER A 191 29.67 -2.03 -10.71
CA SER A 191 31.09 -1.86 -11.03
C SER A 191 31.64 -3.02 -11.88
N HIS A 192 31.12 -4.23 -11.65
CA HIS A 192 31.62 -5.47 -12.26
C HIS A 192 30.69 -6.09 -13.32
N GLN A 193 29.67 -5.38 -13.80
CA GLN A 193 28.70 -5.90 -14.77
C GLN A 193 29.32 -6.40 -16.09
N HIS A 194 30.50 -5.90 -16.47
CA HIS A 194 31.21 -6.28 -17.70
C HIS A 194 31.97 -7.60 -17.59
N LEU A 195 32.34 -8.03 -16.37
CA LEU A 195 33.19 -9.21 -16.15
C LEU A 195 32.58 -10.50 -16.71
N SER A 196 31.25 -10.61 -16.68
CA SER A 196 30.53 -11.76 -17.25
C SER A 196 30.82 -11.91 -18.76
N LYS A 197 30.78 -10.81 -19.52
CA LYS A 197 31.05 -10.81 -20.96
C LYS A 197 32.52 -11.13 -21.25
N GLU A 198 33.44 -10.54 -20.51
CA GLU A 198 34.87 -10.79 -20.69
C GLU A 198 35.26 -12.24 -20.32
N SER A 199 34.69 -12.78 -19.25
CA SER A 199 34.89 -14.18 -18.87
C SER A 199 34.43 -15.13 -19.98
N LEU A 200 33.23 -14.90 -20.54
CA LEU A 200 32.70 -15.70 -21.66
C LEU A 200 33.55 -15.58 -22.94
N ALA A 201 34.25 -14.47 -23.13
CA ALA A 201 35.21 -14.30 -24.22
C ALA A 201 36.53 -15.08 -23.99
N GLY A 202 36.65 -15.84 -22.89
CA GLY A 202 37.81 -16.65 -22.55
C GLY A 202 38.88 -15.92 -21.74
N ASN A 203 38.60 -14.72 -21.23
CA ASN A 203 39.53 -13.97 -20.37
C ASN A 203 39.67 -14.66 -19.01
N LYS A 204 40.74 -15.44 -18.83
CA LYS A 204 41.02 -16.20 -17.59
C LYS A 204 41.13 -15.30 -16.34
N PRO A 205 41.87 -14.17 -16.35
CA PRO A 205 41.83 -13.19 -15.26
C PRO A 205 40.42 -12.70 -14.92
N ALA A 206 39.63 -12.29 -15.92
CA ALA A 206 38.26 -11.81 -15.69
C ALA A 206 37.38 -12.91 -15.08
N ASN A 207 37.55 -14.18 -15.51
CA ASN A 207 36.83 -15.30 -14.91
C ASN A 207 37.20 -15.49 -13.42
N ALA A 208 38.48 -15.41 -13.07
CA ALA A 208 38.92 -15.51 -11.69
C ALA A 208 38.38 -14.37 -10.82
N VAL A 209 38.34 -13.15 -11.34
CA VAL A 209 37.75 -11.99 -10.64
C VAL A 209 36.23 -12.15 -10.52
N LEU A 210 35.55 -12.60 -11.57
CA LEU A 210 34.11 -12.86 -11.55
C LEU A 210 33.72 -13.85 -10.45
N HIS A 211 34.46 -14.96 -10.30
CA HIS A 211 34.23 -15.91 -9.20
C HIS A 211 34.40 -15.26 -7.82
N LYS A 212 35.39 -14.38 -7.64
CA LYS A 212 35.57 -13.65 -6.38
C LYS A 212 34.41 -12.69 -6.11
N VAL A 213 33.97 -11.95 -7.11
CA VAL A 213 32.82 -11.03 -7.01
C VAL A 213 31.55 -11.80 -6.66
N LEU A 214 31.30 -12.94 -7.29
CA LEU A 214 30.14 -13.78 -6.99
C LEU A 214 30.17 -14.30 -5.55
N ASN A 215 31.33 -14.75 -5.07
CA ASN A 215 31.48 -15.18 -3.67
C ASN A 215 31.22 -14.02 -2.69
N GLN A 216 31.74 -12.82 -2.98
CA GLN A 216 31.48 -11.63 -2.16
C GLN A 216 29.99 -11.25 -2.14
N LEU A 217 29.30 -11.35 -3.30
CA LEU A 217 27.85 -11.15 -3.36
C LEU A 217 27.11 -12.19 -2.52
N GLU A 218 27.52 -13.46 -2.54
CA GLU A 218 26.92 -14.51 -1.72
C GLU A 218 27.08 -14.23 -0.21
N GLU A 219 28.27 -13.83 0.23
CA GLU A 219 28.55 -13.45 1.62
C GLU A 219 27.68 -12.25 2.06
N LEU A 220 27.62 -11.19 1.25
CA LEU A 220 26.78 -10.02 1.52
C LEU A 220 25.30 -10.38 1.59
N LEU A 221 24.80 -11.20 0.67
CA LEU A 221 23.40 -11.66 0.68
C LEU A 221 23.08 -12.53 1.90
N SER A 222 24.01 -13.38 2.32
CA SER A 222 23.87 -14.19 3.55
C SER A 222 23.73 -13.30 4.78
N ASP A 223 24.57 -12.28 4.88
CA ASP A 223 24.52 -11.32 5.98
C ASP A 223 23.25 -10.46 5.96
N MET A 224 22.85 -9.96 4.79
CA MET A 224 21.59 -9.22 4.64
C MET A 224 20.39 -10.05 5.04
N LYS A 225 20.38 -11.35 4.70
CA LYS A 225 19.34 -12.28 5.15
C LYS A 225 19.30 -12.39 6.67
N ALA A 226 20.46 -12.48 7.33
CA ALA A 226 20.54 -12.49 8.79
C ALA A 226 20.08 -11.16 9.42
N ASP A 227 20.29 -10.03 8.74
CA ASP A 227 19.79 -8.74 9.21
C ASP A 227 18.27 -8.63 9.07
N VAL A 228 17.71 -9.06 7.94
CA VAL A 228 16.26 -9.09 7.70
C VAL A 228 15.51 -9.96 8.73
N THR A 229 16.06 -11.10 9.14
CA THR A 229 15.42 -11.94 10.16
C THR A 229 15.42 -11.30 11.55
N ARG A 230 16.38 -10.42 11.85
CA ARG A 230 16.51 -9.72 13.13
C ARG A 230 15.72 -8.41 13.16
N LEU A 231 15.47 -7.79 12.00
CA LEU A 231 14.81 -6.49 11.90
C LEU A 231 13.46 -6.36 12.63
N PRO A 232 12.50 -7.30 12.52
CA PRO A 232 11.20 -7.17 13.17
C PRO A 232 11.30 -6.94 14.69
N ALA A 233 12.22 -7.64 15.36
CA ALA A 233 12.43 -7.51 16.80
C ALA A 233 13.03 -6.14 17.21
N THR A 234 13.69 -5.46 16.28
CA THR A 234 14.34 -4.15 16.51
C THR A 234 13.46 -2.97 16.10
N LEU A 235 12.49 -3.21 15.21
CA LEU A 235 11.58 -2.20 14.66
C LEU A 235 10.30 -1.99 15.50
N SER A 236 9.95 -2.92 16.38
CA SER A 236 8.78 -2.82 17.28
C SER A 236 9.00 -1.78 18.39
N ARG A 237 9.04 -0.50 18.00
CA ARG A 237 9.21 0.63 18.92
C ARG A 237 7.89 1.21 19.44
N ILE A 238 6.78 0.85 18.82
CA ILE A 238 5.45 1.34 19.20
C ILE A 238 4.80 0.27 20.08
N PRO A 239 4.54 0.55 21.38
CA PRO A 239 3.79 -0.37 22.22
C PRO A 239 2.41 -0.63 21.60
N PRO A 240 1.81 -1.81 21.78
CA PRO A 240 0.47 -2.11 21.27
C PRO A 240 -0.53 -1.01 21.63
N ILE A 241 -1.54 -0.79 20.79
CA ILE A 241 -2.57 0.25 21.01
C ILE A 241 -3.16 0.14 22.43
N ALA A 242 -3.37 -1.07 22.93
CA ALA A 242 -3.81 -1.35 24.29
C ALA A 242 -2.87 -0.74 25.36
N ALA A 243 -1.56 -0.91 25.21
CA ALA A 243 -0.57 -0.35 26.11
C ALA A 243 -0.50 1.18 26.00
N ARG A 244 -0.65 1.73 24.79
CA ARG A 244 -0.63 3.19 24.57
C ARG A 244 -1.87 3.89 25.13
N LEU A 245 -3.03 3.27 24.97
CA LEU A 245 -4.30 3.78 25.50
C LEU A 245 -4.50 3.44 26.97
N GLN A 246 -3.62 2.63 27.57
CA GLN A 246 -3.78 2.10 28.93
C GLN A 246 -5.14 1.41 29.12
N MET A 247 -5.57 0.66 28.11
CA MET A 247 -6.88 0.01 28.03
C MET A 247 -6.74 -1.40 27.45
N SER A 248 -7.58 -2.34 27.90
CA SER A 248 -7.60 -3.68 27.31
C SER A 248 -8.23 -3.67 25.91
N GLU A 249 -7.83 -4.61 25.04
CA GLU A 249 -8.41 -4.77 23.69
C GLU A 249 -9.93 -4.86 23.73
N ARG A 250 -10.47 -5.57 24.73
CA ARG A 250 -11.92 -5.68 24.98
C ARG A 250 -12.57 -4.32 25.22
N SER A 251 -11.90 -3.42 25.95
CA SER A 251 -12.40 -2.08 26.23
C SER A 251 -12.34 -1.18 24.98
N ILE A 252 -11.30 -1.31 24.17
CA ILE A 252 -11.17 -0.62 22.87
C ILE A 252 -12.31 -1.04 21.94
N LEU A 253 -12.51 -2.35 21.76
CA LEU A 253 -13.58 -2.90 20.92
C LEU A 253 -14.97 -2.49 21.43
N SER A 254 -15.19 -2.50 22.74
CA SER A 254 -16.46 -2.06 23.33
C SER A 254 -16.75 -0.59 23.03
N ARG A 255 -15.75 0.29 23.08
CA ARG A 255 -15.91 1.72 22.76
C ARG A 255 -16.12 1.97 21.27
N LEU A 256 -15.47 1.20 20.41
CA LEU A 256 -15.69 1.29 18.96
C LEU A 256 -17.08 0.78 18.56
N ALA A 257 -17.61 -0.22 19.28
CA ALA A 257 -18.94 -0.79 19.03
C ALA A 257 -20.07 0.09 19.60
N SER A 258 -19.84 0.80 20.71
CA SER A 258 -20.79 1.79 21.23
C SER A 258 -20.62 3.11 20.49
N LYS A 259 -21.47 3.38 19.48
CA LYS A 259 -21.62 4.74 18.94
C LYS A 259 -21.99 5.68 20.11
N GLY A 260 -21.28 6.80 20.21
CA GLY A 260 -21.80 7.98 20.92
C GLY A 260 -22.98 8.56 20.15
#